data_AF-A0A2D7JS78-F1
#
_entry.id   AF-A0A2D7JS78-F1
#
_cell.length_a   1.000
_cell.length_b   1.000
_cell.length_c   1.000
_cell.angle_alpha   90.00
_cell.angle_beta   90.00
_cell.angle_gamma   90.00
#
_symmetry.space_group_name_H-M   'P 1'
#
loop_
_entity.id
_entity.type
_entity.pdbx_description
1 polymer ?
#
loop_
_entity_poly.entity_id
_entity_poly.type
_entity_poly.pdbx_seq_one_letter_code
_entity_poly.pdbx_strand_id
1 'polypeptide(L)'
;MQDERLLEVSPEFLVRAILHRRQRLAEMIPKQLESRKDEKEIAEALARDAKQRRDEIKTNLDEFSKKLKKLDQGSPQHEKMLVERDTFIQEAQKSEHEYLENELFRRRSDSRTKRLTHALNDCERSIEYWEGVLDNGFEDLLVDATRVKQGGPSSYALSKGAKPERRAKK
;
A
#
# COMPACT_ATOMS: atom_id res chain seq x y z
N MET A 1 -30.42 -3.30 25.37
CA MET A 1 -29.88 -4.01 26.55
C MET A 1 -28.39 -3.71 26.62
N GLN A 2 -27.97 -2.90 27.60
CA GLN A 2 -26.57 -2.89 28.03
C GLN A 2 -26.40 -4.11 28.93
N ASP A 3 -25.48 -5.01 28.60
CA ASP A 3 -25.17 -6.18 29.44
C ASP A 3 -24.64 -5.66 30.78
N GLU A 4 -25.33 -5.95 31.90
CA GLU A 4 -25.00 -5.40 33.24
C GLU A 4 -23.56 -5.70 33.65
N ARG A 5 -22.97 -6.75 33.08
CA ARG A 5 -21.55 -7.12 33.22
C ARG A 5 -20.57 -6.06 32.71
N LEU A 6 -20.96 -5.20 31.77
CA LEU A 6 -20.11 -4.09 31.29
C LEU A 6 -20.01 -2.94 32.31
N LEU A 7 -20.95 -2.84 33.25
CA LEU A 7 -20.94 -1.84 34.32
C LEU A 7 -20.04 -2.26 35.49
N GLU A 8 -19.69 -3.54 35.60
CA GLU A 8 -18.81 -4.09 36.64
C GLU A 8 -17.32 -3.93 36.30
N VAL A 9 -16.99 -3.71 35.03
CA VAL A 9 -15.60 -3.59 34.59
C VAL A 9 -15.10 -2.16 34.79
N SER A 10 -14.04 -1.99 35.59
CA SER A 10 -13.38 -0.70 35.76
C SER A 10 -12.90 -0.14 34.40
N PRO A 11 -13.12 1.15 34.11
CA PRO A 11 -12.55 1.82 32.93
C PRO A 11 -11.04 1.60 32.79
N GLU A 12 -10.31 1.57 33.91
CA GLU A 12 -8.88 1.30 33.94
C GLU A 12 -8.54 -0.10 33.39
N PHE A 13 -9.33 -1.11 33.75
CA PHE A 13 -9.14 -2.47 33.26
C PHE A 13 -9.35 -2.56 31.75
N LEU A 14 -10.37 -1.85 31.23
CA LEU A 14 -10.62 -1.78 29.78
C LEU A 14 -9.44 -1.14 29.05
N VAL A 15 -8.91 -0.03 29.56
CA VAL A 15 -7.75 0.63 28.95
C VAL A 15 -6.52 -0.26 29.00
N ARG A 16 -6.24 -0.93 30.12
CA ARG A 16 -5.13 -1.90 30.22
C ARG A 16 -5.29 -3.07 29.24
N ALA A 17 -6.51 -3.57 29.03
CA ALA A 17 -6.78 -4.62 28.04
C ALA A 17 -6.53 -4.13 26.60
N ILE A 18 -6.91 -2.89 26.28
CA ILE A 18 -6.62 -2.26 24.99
C ILE A 18 -5.11 -2.12 24.79
N LEU A 19 -4.40 -1.59 25.79
CA LEU A 19 -2.95 -1.42 25.76
C LEU A 19 -2.23 -2.74 25.53
N HIS A 20 -2.54 -3.77 26.31
CA HIS A 20 -1.94 -5.09 26.16
C HIS A 20 -2.09 -5.64 24.72
N ARG A 21 -3.28 -5.48 24.12
CA ARG A 21 -3.50 -5.89 22.73
C ARG A 21 -2.65 -5.07 21.75
N ARG A 22 -2.56 -3.76 21.94
CA ARG A 22 -1.79 -2.85 21.07
C ARG A 22 -0.29 -3.06 21.18
N GLN A 23 0.23 -3.22 22.40
CA GLN A 23 1.63 -3.55 22.66
C GLN A 23 2.01 -4.87 22.00
N ARG A 24 1.18 -5.92 22.16
CA ARG A 24 1.41 -7.20 21.47
C ARG A 24 1.47 -7.06 19.94
N LEU A 25 0.61 -6.22 19.37
CA LEU A 25 0.65 -5.95 17.92
C LEU A 25 1.92 -5.16 17.54
N ALA A 26 2.28 -4.13 18.31
CA ALA A 26 3.49 -3.34 18.10
C ALA A 26 4.78 -4.18 18.20
N GLU A 27 4.80 -5.22 19.03
CA GLU A 27 5.91 -6.18 19.10
C GLU A 27 5.97 -7.15 17.91
N MET A 28 4.81 -7.55 17.39
CA MET A 28 4.71 -8.54 16.30
C MET A 28 4.92 -7.94 14.92
N ILE A 29 4.41 -6.73 14.67
CA ILE A 29 4.42 -6.10 13.34
C ILE A 29 5.85 -5.90 12.80
N PRO A 30 6.85 -5.45 13.58
CA PRO A 30 8.22 -5.29 13.10
C PRO A 30 8.82 -6.59 12.56
N LYS A 31 8.59 -7.73 13.23
CA LYS A 31 9.04 -9.05 12.76
C LYS A 31 8.43 -9.41 11.41
N GLN A 32 7.15 -9.09 11.22
CA GLN A 32 6.49 -9.28 9.93
C GLN A 32 6.96 -8.28 8.88
N LEU A 33 7.40 -7.09 9.28
CA LEU A 33 7.84 -6.04 8.39
C LEU A 33 9.21 -6.36 7.79
N GLU A 34 10.15 -6.88 8.58
CA GLU A 34 11.45 -7.33 8.08
C GLU A 34 11.31 -8.43 7.01
N SER A 35 10.55 -9.49 7.29
CA SER A 35 10.28 -10.55 6.30
C SER A 35 9.66 -10.03 4.98
N ARG A 36 8.97 -8.89 5.03
CA ARG A 36 8.30 -8.29 3.86
C ARG A 36 9.16 -7.28 3.15
N LYS A 37 10.17 -6.72 3.81
CA LYS A 37 11.19 -5.90 3.16
C LYS A 37 11.98 -6.75 2.16
N ASP A 38 12.39 -7.95 2.56
CA ASP A 38 13.10 -8.88 1.66
C ASP A 38 12.23 -9.22 0.43
N GLU A 39 10.96 -9.55 0.64
CA GLU A 39 9.99 -9.82 -0.44
C GLU A 39 9.83 -8.61 -1.37
N LYS A 40 9.83 -7.39 -0.81
CA LYS A 40 9.74 -6.14 -1.56
C LYS A 40 10.99 -5.88 -2.40
N GLU A 41 12.17 -6.09 -1.85
CA GLU A 41 13.43 -5.91 -2.58
C GLU A 41 13.52 -6.87 -3.76
N ILE A 42 13.15 -8.14 -3.56
CA ILE A 42 13.07 -9.14 -4.63
C ILE A 42 12.06 -8.69 -5.71
N ALA A 43 10.88 -8.23 -5.29
CA ALA A 43 9.85 -7.76 -6.23
C ALA A 43 10.29 -6.53 -7.03
N GLU A 44 11.05 -5.61 -6.41
CA GLU A 44 11.60 -4.44 -7.08
C GLU A 44 12.67 -4.82 -8.11
N ALA A 45 13.54 -5.77 -7.79
CA ALA A 45 14.55 -6.30 -8.71
C ALA A 45 13.87 -6.96 -9.93
N LEU A 46 12.94 -7.89 -9.70
CA LEU A 46 12.22 -8.60 -10.78
C LEU A 46 11.48 -7.64 -11.72
N ALA A 47 10.78 -6.64 -11.16
CA ALA A 47 10.06 -5.65 -11.95
C ALA A 47 11.01 -4.75 -12.76
N ARG A 48 12.18 -4.41 -12.20
CA ARG A 48 13.21 -3.64 -12.90
C ARG A 48 13.81 -4.43 -14.06
N ASP A 49 14.19 -5.68 -13.82
CA ASP A 49 14.81 -6.53 -14.83
C ASP A 49 13.82 -6.86 -15.96
N ALA A 50 12.57 -7.16 -15.62
CA ALA A 50 11.52 -7.40 -16.61
C ALA A 50 11.21 -6.13 -17.43
N LYS A 51 11.27 -4.95 -16.81
CA LYS A 51 11.14 -3.67 -17.53
C LYS A 51 12.26 -3.48 -18.54
N GLN A 52 13.52 -3.69 -18.12
CA GLN A 52 14.67 -3.56 -19.01
C GLN A 52 14.56 -4.51 -20.21
N ARG A 53 14.29 -5.81 -19.95
CA ARG A 53 14.10 -6.80 -21.02
C ARG A 53 12.99 -6.43 -21.99
N ARG A 54 11.85 -5.95 -21.47
CA ARG A 54 10.73 -5.52 -22.31
C ARG A 54 11.06 -4.27 -23.13
N ASP A 55 11.77 -3.30 -22.57
CA ASP A 55 12.18 -2.09 -23.28
C ASP A 55 13.23 -2.41 -24.37
N GLU A 56 14.15 -3.34 -24.12
CA GLU A 56 15.10 -3.88 -25.11
C GLU A 56 14.39 -4.58 -26.27
N ILE A 57 13.47 -5.51 -25.98
CA ILE A 57 12.72 -6.24 -27.01
C ILE A 57 11.87 -5.29 -27.86
N LYS A 58 11.23 -4.28 -27.25
CA LYS A 58 10.49 -3.25 -27.99
C LYS A 58 11.40 -2.43 -28.91
N THR A 59 12.58 -2.05 -28.42
CA THR A 59 13.56 -1.32 -29.24
C THR A 59 14.02 -2.16 -30.42
N ASN A 60 14.32 -3.44 -30.20
CA ASN A 60 14.69 -4.38 -31.25
C ASN A 60 13.57 -4.57 -32.29
N LEU A 61 12.31 -4.67 -31.84
CA LEU A 61 11.14 -4.77 -32.72
C LEU A 61 10.95 -3.50 -33.56
N ASP A 62 11.16 -2.32 -32.99
CA ASP A 62 11.08 -1.03 -33.70
C ASP A 62 12.18 -0.91 -34.76
N GLU A 63 13.41 -1.30 -34.42
CA GLU A 63 14.53 -1.35 -35.37
C GLU A 63 14.28 -2.35 -36.50
N PHE A 64 13.78 -3.54 -36.17
CA PHE A 64 13.39 -4.56 -37.13
C PHE A 64 12.31 -4.04 -38.08
N SER A 65 11.28 -3.40 -37.52
CA SER A 65 10.18 -2.79 -38.29
C SER A 65 10.66 -1.67 -39.21
N LYS A 66 11.66 -0.87 -38.79
CA LYS A 66 12.30 0.14 -39.64
C LYS A 66 13.09 -0.49 -40.79
N LYS A 67 13.80 -1.59 -40.55
CA LYS A 67 14.51 -2.35 -41.61
C LYS A 67 13.53 -2.90 -42.64
N LEU A 68 12.43 -3.47 -42.18
CA LEU A 68 11.38 -4.03 -43.03
C LEU A 68 10.74 -2.98 -43.95
N LYS A 69 10.49 -1.77 -43.43
CA LYS A 69 9.97 -0.63 -44.23
C LYS A 69 10.91 -0.16 -45.35
N LYS A 70 12.21 -0.47 -45.29
CA LYS A 70 13.17 -0.10 -46.33
C LYS A 70 13.22 -1.09 -47.49
N LEU A 71 12.59 -2.26 -47.34
CA LEU A 71 12.52 -3.28 -48.39
C LEU A 71 11.30 -3.05 -49.28
N ASP A 72 11.45 -3.43 -50.56
CA ASP A 72 10.34 -3.37 -51.51
C ASP A 72 9.25 -4.38 -51.14
N GLN A 73 8.01 -3.89 -51.10
CA GLN A 73 6.83 -4.71 -50.82
C GLN A 73 6.66 -5.78 -51.91
N GLY A 74 6.47 -7.03 -51.50
CA GLY A 74 6.33 -8.17 -52.41
C GLY A 74 7.66 -8.83 -52.82
N SER A 75 8.80 -8.33 -52.36
CA SER A 75 10.07 -9.07 -52.47
C SER A 75 10.02 -10.37 -51.65
N PRO A 76 10.59 -11.49 -52.14
CA PRO A 76 10.72 -12.72 -51.35
C PRO A 76 11.46 -12.52 -50.01
N GLN A 77 12.35 -11.52 -49.93
CA GLN A 77 13.05 -11.16 -48.70
C GLN A 77 12.12 -10.43 -47.71
N HIS A 78 11.27 -9.53 -48.22
CA HIS A 78 10.28 -8.82 -47.43
C HIS A 78 9.27 -9.80 -46.81
N GLU A 79 8.79 -10.78 -47.59
CA GLU A 79 7.86 -11.79 -47.10
C GLU A 79 8.45 -12.68 -46.01
N LYS A 80 9.73 -13.10 -46.14
CA LYS A 80 10.44 -13.82 -45.08
C LYS A 80 10.57 -12.99 -43.80
N MET A 81 10.93 -11.72 -43.92
CA MET A 81 11.07 -10.83 -42.77
C MET A 81 9.73 -10.53 -42.08
N LEU A 82 8.59 -10.60 -42.78
CA LEU A 82 7.28 -10.47 -42.14
C LEU A 82 6.99 -11.62 -41.18
N VAL A 83 7.36 -12.85 -41.55
CA VAL A 83 7.21 -14.02 -40.67
C VAL A 83 8.09 -13.88 -39.43
N GLU A 84 9.34 -13.42 -39.61
CA GLU A 84 10.24 -13.11 -38.49
C GLU A 84 9.70 -11.96 -37.62
N ARG A 85 9.09 -10.93 -38.20
CA ARG A 85 8.45 -9.85 -37.44
C ARG A 85 7.38 -10.40 -36.50
N ASP A 86 6.59 -11.37 -36.96
CA ASP A 86 5.51 -11.92 -36.16
C ASP A 86 6.04 -12.68 -34.94
N THR A 87 7.21 -13.33 -35.03
CA THR A 87 7.86 -13.94 -33.86
C THR A 87 8.37 -12.87 -32.89
N PHE A 88 8.96 -11.77 -33.38
CA PHE A 88 9.33 -10.61 -32.54
C PHE A 88 8.12 -9.99 -31.84
N ILE A 89 6.97 -9.90 -32.51
CA ILE A 89 5.73 -9.38 -31.91
C ILE A 89 5.27 -10.30 -30.78
N GLN A 90 5.29 -11.62 -30.98
CA GLN A 90 4.94 -12.59 -29.93
C GLN A 90 5.89 -12.49 -28.73
N GLU A 91 7.19 -12.34 -28.97
CA GLU A 91 8.19 -12.15 -27.91
C GLU A 91 7.97 -10.83 -27.16
N ALA A 92 7.69 -9.74 -27.87
CA ALA A 92 7.35 -8.46 -27.26
C ALA A 92 6.10 -8.55 -26.39
N GLN A 93 5.05 -9.22 -26.86
CA GLN A 93 3.82 -9.46 -26.07
C GLN A 93 4.10 -10.29 -24.82
N LYS A 94 4.90 -11.34 -24.93
CA LYS A 94 5.31 -12.17 -23.78
C LYS A 94 6.10 -11.35 -22.75
N SER A 95 7.05 -10.54 -23.21
CA SER A 95 7.85 -9.67 -22.34
C SER A 95 6.99 -8.60 -21.63
N GLU A 96 5.98 -8.06 -22.32
CA GLU A 96 5.03 -7.13 -21.71
C GLU A 96 4.22 -7.81 -20.62
N HIS A 97 3.71 -9.01 -20.87
CA HIS A 97 2.96 -9.78 -19.88
C HIS A 97 3.79 -10.04 -18.63
N GLU A 98 5.02 -10.52 -18.79
CA GLU A 98 5.95 -10.78 -17.67
C GLU A 98 6.23 -9.50 -16.87
N TYR A 99 6.47 -8.37 -17.56
CA TYR A 99 6.64 -7.09 -16.90
C TYR A 99 5.40 -6.70 -16.08
N LEU A 100 4.20 -6.84 -16.64
CA LEU A 100 2.97 -6.50 -15.93
C LEU A 100 2.75 -7.37 -14.70
N GLU A 101 3.04 -8.67 -14.77
CA GLU A 101 2.96 -9.58 -13.62
C GLU A 101 3.93 -9.18 -12.50
N ASN A 102 5.19 -8.90 -12.87
CA ASN A 102 6.21 -8.48 -11.91
C ASN A 102 5.90 -7.10 -11.31
N GLU A 103 5.40 -6.17 -12.11
CA GLU A 103 4.97 -4.85 -11.65
C GLU A 103 3.76 -4.94 -10.70
N LEU A 104 2.81 -5.85 -10.97
CA LEU A 104 1.71 -6.16 -10.06
C LEU A 104 2.22 -6.76 -8.75
N PHE A 105 3.17 -7.69 -8.81
CA PHE A 105 3.79 -8.26 -7.61
C PHE A 105 4.48 -7.19 -6.76
N ARG A 106 5.30 -6.33 -7.38
CA ARG A 106 5.94 -5.17 -6.73
C ARG A 106 4.93 -4.27 -6.03
N ARG A 107 3.85 -3.89 -6.72
CA ARG A 107 2.79 -3.05 -6.14
C ARG A 107 2.11 -3.69 -4.95
N ARG A 108 1.83 -5.00 -5.02
CA ARG A 108 1.23 -5.76 -3.91
C ARG A 108 2.17 -5.79 -2.70
N SER A 109 3.45 -6.05 -2.92
CA SER A 109 4.46 -6.08 -1.87
C SER A 109 4.63 -4.70 -1.21
N ASP A 110 4.70 -3.62 -2.00
CA ASP A 110 4.76 -2.25 -1.48
C ASP A 110 3.51 -1.87 -0.67
N SER A 111 2.31 -2.19 -1.19
CA SER A 111 1.06 -1.98 -0.46
C SER A 111 1.04 -2.73 0.87
N ARG A 112 1.51 -3.99 0.90
CA ARG A 112 1.54 -4.81 2.12
C ARG A 112 2.46 -4.21 3.17
N THR A 113 3.65 -3.77 2.75
CA THR A 113 4.64 -3.12 3.62
C THR A 113 4.10 -1.81 4.19
N LYS A 114 3.46 -0.99 3.34
CA LYS A 114 2.80 0.26 3.78
C LYS A 114 1.69 0.01 4.79
N ARG A 115 0.84 -1.01 4.58
CA ARG A 115 -0.22 -1.35 5.53
C ARG A 115 0.34 -1.75 6.90
N LEU A 116 1.41 -2.55 6.93
CA LEU A 116 2.08 -2.91 8.17
C LEU A 116 2.71 -1.69 8.86
N THR A 117 3.35 -0.81 8.10
CA THR A 117 3.92 0.43 8.62
C THR A 117 2.83 1.32 9.23
N HIS A 118 1.71 1.50 8.54
CA HIS A 118 0.58 2.26 9.06
C HIS A 118 -0.05 1.62 10.30
N ALA A 119 -0.14 0.29 10.32
CA ALA A 119 -0.64 -0.44 11.49
C ALA A 119 0.28 -0.30 12.70
N LEU A 120 1.60 -0.28 12.50
CA LEU A 120 2.57 -0.03 13.57
C LEU A 120 2.40 1.38 14.13
N ASN A 121 2.41 2.40 13.26
CA ASN A 121 2.23 3.79 13.68
C ASN A 121 0.87 4.01 14.38
N ASP A 122 -0.19 3.31 13.95
CA ASP A 122 -1.50 3.33 14.62
C ASP A 122 -1.43 2.70 16.02
N CYS A 123 -0.70 1.59 16.17
CA CYS A 123 -0.50 0.96 17.48
C CYS A 123 0.30 1.87 18.41
N GLU A 124 1.41 2.46 17.95
CA GLU A 124 2.25 3.37 18.75
C GLU A 124 1.44 4.58 19.23
N ARG A 125 0.74 5.27 18.33
CA ARG A 125 -0.14 6.41 18.70
C ARG A 125 -1.25 5.99 19.65
N SER A 126 -1.81 4.80 19.45
CA SER A 126 -2.85 4.29 20.33
C SER A 126 -2.29 3.96 21.71
N ILE A 127 -1.07 3.45 21.81
CA ILE A 127 -0.39 3.18 23.08
C ILE A 127 -0.14 4.49 23.82
N GLU A 128 0.51 5.45 23.17
CA GLU A 128 0.77 6.79 23.73
C GLU A 128 -0.51 7.45 24.25
N TYR A 129 -1.59 7.40 23.46
CA TYR A 129 -2.88 7.95 23.86
C TYR A 129 -3.45 7.28 25.11
N TRP A 130 -3.50 5.94 25.13
CA TRP A 130 -4.13 5.21 26.24
C TRP A 130 -3.27 5.19 27.51
N GLU A 131 -1.94 5.22 27.40
CA GLU A 131 -1.03 5.46 28.52
C GLU A 131 -1.29 6.86 29.10
N GLY A 132 -1.40 7.88 28.25
CA GLY A 132 -1.76 9.24 28.68
C GLY A 132 -3.12 9.32 29.36
N VAL A 133 -4.12 8.54 28.92
CA VAL A 133 -5.43 8.46 29.61
C VAL A 133 -5.30 7.79 30.99
N LEU A 134 -4.45 6.78 31.15
CA LEU A 134 -4.21 6.18 32.47
C LEU A 134 -3.52 7.16 33.42
N ASP A 135 -2.57 7.94 32.92
CA ASP A 135 -1.77 8.86 33.73
C ASP A 135 -2.54 10.14 34.11
N ASN A 136 -3.32 10.69 33.18
CA ASN A 136 -4.01 11.98 33.35
C ASN A 136 -5.46 11.85 33.79
N GLY A 137 -6.02 10.63 33.81
CA GLY A 137 -7.41 10.37 34.13
C GLY A 137 -8.36 10.38 32.92
N PHE A 138 -9.63 10.18 33.20
CA PHE A 138 -10.68 9.95 32.20
C PHE A 138 -11.52 11.20 31.90
N GLU A 139 -11.19 12.34 32.48
CA GLU A 139 -11.96 13.58 32.45
C GLU A 139 -12.24 14.05 31.02
N ASP A 140 -11.20 14.07 30.17
CA ASP A 140 -11.34 14.48 28.77
C ASP A 140 -12.29 13.56 27.98
N LEU A 141 -12.22 12.24 28.25
CA LEU A 141 -13.13 11.26 27.66
C LEU A 141 -14.57 11.46 28.14
N LEU A 142 -14.77 11.81 29.41
CA LEU A 142 -16.09 12.11 29.97
C LEU A 142 -16.67 13.40 29.39
N VAL A 143 -15.85 14.43 29.18
CA VAL A 143 -16.24 15.67 28.49
C VAL A 143 -16.65 15.36 27.05
N ASP A 144 -15.85 14.59 26.31
CA ASP A 144 -16.15 14.19 24.95
C ASP A 144 -17.44 13.37 24.86
N ALA A 145 -17.62 12.40 25.76
CA ALA A 145 -18.83 11.58 25.84
C ALA A 145 -20.08 12.44 26.15
N THR A 146 -19.96 13.40 27.05
CA THR A 146 -21.05 14.31 27.42
C THR A 146 -21.41 15.22 26.26
N ARG A 147 -20.42 15.78 25.55
CA ARG A 147 -20.64 16.61 24.35
C ARG A 147 -21.43 15.84 23.29
N VAL A 148 -21.02 14.61 22.98
CA VAL A 148 -21.70 13.78 21.98
C VAL A 148 -23.11 13.41 22.45
N LYS A 149 -23.30 13.07 23.74
CA LYS A 149 -24.61 12.77 24.32
C LYS A 149 -25.59 13.95 24.22
N GLN A 150 -25.09 15.17 24.31
CA GLN A 150 -25.88 16.40 24.18
C GLN A 150 -26.15 16.80 22.71
N GLY A 151 -25.75 15.99 21.73
CA GLY A 151 -25.92 16.27 20.31
C GLY A 151 -24.80 17.12 19.68
N GLY A 152 -23.71 17.35 20.42
CA GLY A 152 -22.52 18.02 19.92
C GLY A 152 -21.68 17.14 18.98
N PRO A 153 -20.73 17.74 18.23
CA PRO A 153 -19.88 17.01 17.29
C PRO A 153 -18.91 16.05 17.99
N SER A 154 -18.55 14.95 17.32
CA SER A 154 -17.51 14.03 17.81
C SER A 154 -16.10 14.64 17.68
N SER A 155 -15.14 14.14 18.44
CA SER A 155 -13.73 14.59 18.39
C SER A 155 -13.13 14.40 16.99
N TYR A 156 -13.58 13.38 16.26
CA TYR A 156 -13.25 13.18 14.85
C TYR A 156 -13.82 14.29 13.95
N ALA A 157 -15.08 14.69 14.14
CA ALA A 157 -15.69 15.77 13.37
C ALA A 157 -15.00 17.12 13.64
N LEU A 158 -14.66 17.39 14.90
CA LEU A 158 -13.89 18.58 15.29
C LEU A 158 -12.51 18.61 14.64
N SER A 159 -11.74 17.52 14.73
CA SER A 159 -10.39 17.45 14.12
C SER A 159 -10.42 17.54 12.59
N LYS A 160 -11.47 17.03 11.95
CA LYS A 160 -11.67 17.17 10.50
C LYS A 160 -11.99 18.61 10.10
N GLY A 161 -12.82 19.31 10.88
CA GLY A 161 -13.16 20.72 10.66
C GLY A 161 -12.02 21.70 11.00
N ALA A 162 -11.16 21.34 11.94
CA ALA A 162 -10.01 22.14 12.36
C ALA A 162 -8.78 22.04 11.43
N LYS A 163 -8.84 21.22 10.37
CA LYS A 163 -7.78 21.23 9.36
C LYS A 163 -7.78 22.60 8.69
N PRO A 164 -6.67 23.37 8.70
CA PRO A 164 -6.60 24.61 7.96
C PRO A 164 -6.91 24.31 6.50
N GLU A 165 -7.65 25.19 5.81
CA GLU A 165 -7.90 25.16 4.37
C GLU A 165 -6.58 25.06 3.58
N ARG A 166 -6.02 23.86 3.48
CA ARG A 166 -4.91 23.55 2.59
C ARG A 166 -5.48 22.86 1.38
N ARG A 167 -6.14 23.66 0.53
CA ARG A 167 -6.33 23.46 -0.94
C ARG A 167 -7.18 24.60 -1.53
N ALA A 168 -6.73 25.83 -1.32
CA ALA A 168 -7.07 26.96 -2.19
C ALA A 168 -5.77 27.63 -2.63
N LYS A 169 -4.97 26.89 -3.41
CA LYS A 169 -3.99 27.51 -4.31
C LYS A 169 -4.19 26.88 -5.69
N LYS A 170 -4.48 27.78 -6.63
CA LYS A 170 -4.59 27.60 -8.07
C LYS A 170 -3.41 26.84 -8.64
#